data_AF-I5D6S2-F1
#
_entry.id   AF-I5D6S2-F1
#
_cell.length_a   1.000
_cell.length_b   1.000
_cell.length_c   1.000
_cell.angle_alpha   90.00
_cell.angle_beta   90.00
_cell.angle_gamma   90.00
#
_symmetry.space_group_name_H-M   'P 1'
#
loop_
_entity.id
_entity.type
_entity.pdbx_description
1 polymer ?
#
loop_
_entity_poly.entity_id
_entity_poly.type
_entity_poly.pdbx_seq_one_letter_code
_entity_poly.pdbx_strand_id
1 'polypeptide(L)'
;MKKKIFSYDLDGTLLMSNNKVHPVTKKAFHDVHKKGGINILNTGRGLLKVLPLLNEFDGIDYFICSNGALIYDVKNKNHIVVGRLESDVFEKMFDYAYKNNLIISLDTADFTATYVNKDADGNFPEWIMKQDIMDFAHIKFSDYESMSKVANDSDSIITQVAIRNPNDIAAKTTQYFSNLYKDKYSVYLTNRIYTDVNPLGISKWNGLKEFMKIYKLQDCTIYAFGDSSNDVEILQNAHFGFAMENATEDAKAVATETIGHYNSGAIGIKLEEIIRSS
;
A
#
# COMPACT_ATOMS: atom_id res chain seq x y z
N MET A 1 22.27 -1.53 21.69
CA MET A 1 22.11 -0.55 20.60
C MET A 1 20.64 -0.41 20.31
N LYS A 2 20.14 0.83 20.19
CA LYS A 2 18.76 1.14 19.83
C LYS A 2 18.43 0.51 18.46
N LYS A 3 17.29 -0.19 18.35
CA LYS A 3 16.91 -0.85 17.09
C LYS A 3 16.61 0.19 16.02
N LYS A 4 16.82 -0.14 14.75
CA LYS A 4 16.51 0.74 13.62
C LYS A 4 15.50 0.07 12.73
N ILE A 5 14.41 0.77 12.43
CA ILE A 5 13.37 0.31 11.52
C ILE A 5 13.43 1.20 10.29
N PHE A 6 13.47 0.58 9.12
CA PHE A 6 13.42 1.24 7.84
C PHE A 6 12.12 0.82 7.15
N SER A 7 11.18 1.75 7.04
CA SER A 7 9.87 1.55 6.45
C SER A 7 9.84 2.20 5.07
N TYR A 8 9.52 1.42 4.05
CA TYR A 8 9.57 1.87 2.66
C TYR A 8 8.20 1.74 2.01
N ASP A 9 7.70 2.81 1.42
CA ASP A 9 6.62 2.68 0.43
C ASP A 9 7.07 1.88 -0.80
N LEU A 10 6.10 1.34 -1.54
CA LEU A 10 6.32 0.54 -2.74
C LEU A 10 6.28 1.36 -4.03
N ASP A 11 5.12 1.93 -4.35
CA ASP A 11 4.78 2.47 -5.68
C ASP A 11 5.20 3.93 -5.78
N GLY A 12 6.14 4.26 -6.66
CA GLY A 12 6.73 5.61 -6.69
C GLY A 12 7.86 5.80 -5.67
N THR A 13 8.18 4.76 -4.89
CA THR A 13 9.25 4.76 -3.88
C THR A 13 10.27 3.65 -4.12
N LEU A 14 9.94 2.38 -3.84
CA LEU A 14 10.87 1.25 -4.01
C LEU A 14 10.86 0.66 -5.43
N LEU A 15 9.70 0.55 -6.06
CA LEU A 15 9.58 0.02 -7.41
C LEU A 15 9.87 1.12 -8.42
N MET A 16 10.92 0.90 -9.21
CA MET A 16 11.21 1.68 -10.39
C MET A 16 10.10 1.53 -11.43
N SER A 17 10.12 2.38 -12.47
CA SER A 17 9.13 2.36 -13.56
C SER A 17 9.03 1.02 -14.32
N ASN A 18 10.02 0.14 -14.17
CA ASN A 18 10.03 -1.21 -14.74
C ASN A 18 9.57 -2.31 -13.74
N ASN A 19 8.93 -1.93 -12.63
CA ASN A 19 8.46 -2.81 -11.56
C ASN A 19 9.58 -3.64 -10.89
N LYS A 20 10.80 -3.10 -10.82
CA LYS A 20 11.93 -3.72 -10.12
C LYS A 20 12.48 -2.80 -9.03
N VAL A 21 13.10 -3.40 -8.02
CA VAL A 21 13.87 -2.64 -7.03
C VAL A 21 15.27 -2.39 -7.56
N HIS A 22 15.77 -1.16 -7.42
CA HIS A 22 17.10 -0.78 -7.90
C HIS A 22 18.19 -1.67 -7.25
N PRO A 23 19.20 -2.17 -8.01
CA PRO A 23 20.21 -3.09 -7.47
C PRO A 23 20.99 -2.56 -6.26
N VAL A 24 21.28 -1.25 -6.24
CA VAL A 24 21.93 -0.58 -5.09
C VAL A 24 21.06 -0.67 -3.84
N THR A 25 19.74 -0.49 -3.99
CA THR A 25 18.78 -0.59 -2.88
C THR A 25 18.67 -2.03 -2.38
N LYS A 26 18.58 -3.02 -3.28
CA LYS A 26 18.59 -4.45 -2.88
C LYS A 26 19.82 -4.81 -2.05
N LYS A 27 21.00 -4.39 -2.50
CA LYS A 27 22.24 -4.61 -1.74
C LYS A 27 22.17 -3.96 -0.35
N ALA A 28 21.72 -2.71 -0.28
CA ALA A 28 21.64 -1.95 0.97
C ALA A 28 20.71 -2.61 2.00
N PHE A 29 19.64 -3.29 1.58
CA PHE A 29 18.78 -4.04 2.53
C PHE A 29 19.56 -5.09 3.33
N HIS A 30 20.44 -5.84 2.67
CA HIS A 30 21.29 -6.81 3.35
C HIS A 30 22.28 -6.15 4.31
N ASP A 31 22.83 -4.99 3.94
CA ASP A 31 23.78 -4.27 4.78
C ASP A 31 23.09 -3.65 6.02
N VAL A 32 21.85 -3.18 5.86
CA VAL A 32 20.95 -2.82 6.97
C VAL A 32 20.71 -4.02 7.91
N HIS A 33 20.37 -5.18 7.35
CA HIS A 33 20.11 -6.39 8.14
C HIS A 33 21.36 -6.85 8.92
N LYS A 34 22.55 -6.83 8.30
CA LYS A 34 23.83 -7.14 8.97
C LYS A 34 24.14 -6.21 10.14
N LYS A 35 23.68 -4.96 10.07
CA LYS A 35 23.80 -3.96 11.16
C LYS A 35 22.68 -4.08 12.19
N GLY A 36 21.81 -5.09 12.09
CA GLY A 36 20.74 -5.39 13.03
C GLY A 36 19.50 -4.50 12.87
N GLY A 37 19.39 -3.79 11.73
CA GLY A 37 18.19 -3.05 11.32
C GLY A 37 17.09 -3.99 10.81
N ILE A 38 15.87 -3.47 10.77
CA ILE A 38 14.67 -4.17 10.29
C ILE A 38 14.13 -3.43 9.08
N ASN A 39 14.03 -4.13 7.96
CA ASN A 39 13.48 -3.59 6.71
C ASN A 39 12.00 -3.97 6.61
N ILE A 40 11.14 -2.98 6.36
CA ILE A 40 9.70 -3.14 6.29
C ILE A 40 9.19 -2.51 5.00
N LEU A 41 8.53 -3.31 4.15
CA LEU A 41 7.71 -2.76 3.07
C LEU A 41 6.38 -2.27 3.66
N ASN A 42 5.95 -1.04 3.36
CA ASN A 42 4.73 -0.44 3.89
C ASN A 42 3.89 0.18 2.78
N THR A 43 2.88 -0.54 2.30
CA THR A 43 2.20 -0.28 1.03
C THR A 43 0.69 -0.28 1.14
N GLY A 44 0.04 0.46 0.24
CA GLY A 44 -1.41 0.37 0.02
C GLY A 44 -1.84 -0.92 -0.68
N ARG A 45 -0.93 -1.68 -1.30
CA ARG A 45 -1.27 -2.96 -1.94
C ARG A 45 -1.65 -4.02 -0.89
N GLY A 46 -2.66 -4.83 -1.20
CA GLY A 46 -2.98 -6.04 -0.43
C GLY A 46 -1.88 -7.11 -0.55
N LEU A 47 -1.76 -7.98 0.46
CA LEU A 47 -0.68 -8.97 0.57
C LEU A 47 -0.51 -9.81 -0.71
N LEU A 48 -1.61 -10.35 -1.23
CA LEU A 48 -1.58 -11.23 -2.40
C LEU A 48 -1.16 -10.54 -3.70
N LYS A 49 -1.19 -9.20 -3.75
CA LYS A 49 -0.65 -8.41 -4.87
C LYS A 49 0.86 -8.14 -4.72
N VAL A 50 1.39 -8.27 -3.50
CA VAL A 50 2.82 -8.10 -3.18
C VAL A 50 3.57 -9.43 -3.29
N LEU A 51 2.96 -10.54 -2.88
CA LEU A 51 3.60 -11.87 -2.89
C LEU A 51 4.23 -12.27 -4.25
N PRO A 52 3.63 -11.98 -5.41
CA PRO A 52 4.26 -12.27 -6.71
C PRO A 52 5.59 -11.55 -6.93
N LEU A 53 5.83 -10.44 -6.23
CA LEU A 53 7.02 -9.62 -6.32
C LEU A 53 8.06 -9.95 -5.22
N LEU A 54 7.86 -11.01 -4.43
CA LEU A 54 8.76 -11.40 -3.33
C LEU A 54 10.25 -11.42 -3.71
N ASN A 55 10.57 -11.88 -4.92
CA ASN A 55 11.95 -11.95 -5.40
C ASN A 55 12.62 -10.57 -5.58
N GLU A 56 11.82 -9.51 -5.71
CA GLU A 56 12.32 -8.13 -5.75
C GLU A 56 12.66 -7.59 -4.35
N PHE A 57 12.16 -8.23 -3.30
CA PHE A 57 12.25 -7.79 -1.91
C PHE A 57 13.21 -8.63 -1.07
N ASP A 58 14.22 -9.25 -1.69
CA ASP A 58 15.28 -9.92 -0.95
C ASP A 58 15.93 -8.95 0.06
N GLY A 59 15.99 -9.34 1.33
CA GLY A 59 16.43 -8.50 2.43
C GLY A 59 15.33 -7.67 3.14
N ILE A 60 14.07 -7.72 2.70
CA ILE A 60 12.92 -7.19 3.48
C ILE A 60 12.45 -8.24 4.49
N ASP A 61 12.24 -7.82 5.74
CA ASP A 61 11.88 -8.71 6.85
C ASP A 61 10.35 -8.83 7.04
N TYR A 62 9.62 -7.73 6.83
CA TYR A 62 8.16 -7.67 7.04
C TYR A 62 7.46 -6.85 5.97
N PHE A 63 6.20 -7.17 5.70
CA PHE A 63 5.30 -6.34 4.92
C PHE A 63 4.18 -5.80 5.80
N ILE A 64 3.85 -4.54 5.61
CA ILE A 64 2.66 -3.87 6.12
C ILE A 64 1.84 -3.53 4.87
N CYS A 65 0.72 -4.21 4.71
CA CYS A 65 -0.12 -4.19 3.51
C CYS A 65 -1.46 -3.50 3.79
N SER A 66 -2.19 -3.18 2.71
CA SER A 66 -3.51 -2.51 2.78
C SER A 66 -3.49 -1.30 3.71
N ASN A 67 -2.51 -0.41 3.50
CA ASN A 67 -2.29 0.81 4.29
C ASN A 67 -2.16 0.57 5.80
N GLY A 68 -1.70 -0.61 6.25
CA GLY A 68 -1.56 -0.92 7.68
C GLY A 68 -2.55 -1.93 8.23
N ALA A 69 -3.53 -2.38 7.44
CA ALA A 69 -4.54 -3.34 7.90
C ALA A 69 -3.99 -4.76 8.11
N LEU A 70 -2.85 -5.11 7.50
CA LEU A 70 -2.27 -6.44 7.59
C LEU A 70 -0.75 -6.36 7.71
N ILE A 71 -0.19 -7.17 8.60
CA ILE A 71 1.26 -7.36 8.78
C ILE A 71 1.61 -8.78 8.35
N TYR A 72 2.66 -8.95 7.54
CA TYR A 72 3.17 -10.24 7.08
C TYR A 72 4.64 -10.40 7.47
N ASP A 73 4.97 -11.55 8.07
CA ASP A 73 6.33 -11.95 8.41
C ASP A 73 6.92 -12.79 7.28
N VAL A 74 7.92 -12.25 6.60
CA VAL A 74 8.50 -12.87 5.41
C VAL A 74 9.19 -14.18 5.76
N LYS A 75 9.82 -14.27 6.93
CA LYS A 75 10.57 -15.45 7.38
C LYS A 75 9.62 -16.58 7.77
N ASN A 76 8.62 -16.27 8.59
CA ASN A 76 7.69 -17.27 9.13
C ASN A 76 6.52 -17.58 8.19
N LYS A 77 6.33 -16.78 7.14
CA LYS A 77 5.28 -16.92 6.12
C LYS A 77 3.88 -16.94 6.73
N ASN A 78 3.66 -16.07 7.71
CA ASN A 78 2.36 -15.87 8.34
C ASN A 78 1.99 -14.39 8.35
N HIS A 79 0.70 -14.12 8.55
CA HIS A 79 0.18 -12.77 8.63
C HIS A 79 -0.61 -12.55 9.92
N ILE A 80 -0.76 -11.28 10.30
CA ILE A 80 -1.60 -10.80 11.38
C ILE A 80 -2.47 -9.70 10.80
N VAL A 81 -3.79 -9.85 10.92
CA VAL A 81 -4.73 -8.80 10.52
C VAL A 81 -4.90 -7.82 11.68
N VAL A 82 -4.67 -6.54 11.40
CA VAL A 82 -4.74 -5.43 12.35
C VAL A 82 -6.10 -4.72 12.29
N GLY A 83 -6.71 -4.67 11.11
CA GLY A 83 -8.03 -4.07 10.91
C GLY A 83 -8.84 -4.82 9.86
N ARG A 84 -10.16 -4.79 10.01
CA ARG A 84 -11.10 -5.42 9.08
C ARG A 84 -12.25 -4.50 8.68
N LEU A 85 -12.83 -4.77 7.52
CA LEU A 85 -14.07 -4.17 7.04
C LEU A 85 -15.21 -5.17 7.16
N GLU A 86 -16.42 -4.66 7.35
CA GLU A 86 -17.65 -5.45 7.27
C GLU A 86 -18.00 -5.75 5.81
N SER A 87 -18.72 -6.85 5.58
CA SER A 87 -19.10 -7.28 4.22
C SER A 87 -19.97 -6.27 3.49
N ASP A 88 -20.76 -5.48 4.23
CA ASP A 88 -21.64 -4.44 3.68
C ASP A 88 -20.88 -3.35 2.92
N VAL A 89 -19.60 -3.16 3.23
CA VAL A 89 -18.72 -2.23 2.52
C VAL A 89 -18.53 -2.66 1.07
N PHE A 90 -18.20 -3.93 0.86
CA PHE A 90 -18.03 -4.49 -0.48
C PHE A 90 -19.31 -4.37 -1.28
N GLU A 91 -20.45 -4.77 -0.72
CA GLU A 91 -21.74 -4.77 -1.43
C GLU A 91 -22.16 -3.36 -1.88
N LYS A 92 -22.05 -2.37 -1.00
CA LYS A 92 -22.37 -0.97 -1.32
C LYS A 92 -21.42 -0.37 -2.35
N MET A 93 -20.12 -0.66 -2.21
CA MET A 93 -19.12 -0.18 -3.16
C MET A 93 -19.28 -0.85 -4.53
N PHE A 94 -19.62 -2.13 -4.54
CA PHE A 94 -19.85 -2.88 -5.77
C PHE A 94 -21.03 -2.31 -6.54
N ASP A 95 -22.18 -2.10 -5.88
CA ASP A 95 -23.36 -1.51 -6.51
C ASP A 95 -23.05 -0.12 -7.12
N TYR A 96 -22.32 0.73 -6.40
CA TYR A 96 -21.87 2.02 -6.92
C TYR A 96 -20.94 1.86 -8.13
N ALA A 97 -19.93 0.98 -8.04
CA ALA A 97 -18.97 0.75 -9.11
C ALA A 97 -19.66 0.22 -10.37
N TYR A 98 -20.56 -0.74 -10.20
CA TYR A 98 -21.34 -1.35 -11.28
C TYR A 98 -22.19 -0.31 -12.01
N LYS A 99 -22.97 0.49 -11.28
CA LYS A 99 -23.84 1.55 -11.85
C LYS A 99 -23.07 2.64 -12.59
N ASN A 100 -21.83 2.91 -12.18
CA ASN A 100 -20.99 3.96 -12.77
C ASN A 100 -19.93 3.41 -13.74
N ASN A 101 -19.98 2.12 -14.09
CA ASN A 101 -19.02 1.47 -14.99
C ASN A 101 -17.56 1.63 -14.53
N LEU A 102 -17.32 1.42 -13.24
CA LEU A 102 -16.02 1.51 -12.58
C LEU A 102 -15.44 0.13 -12.26
N ILE A 103 -14.17 0.09 -11.91
CA ILE A 103 -13.49 -1.13 -11.49
C ILE A 103 -13.48 -1.19 -9.98
N ILE A 104 -13.77 -2.35 -9.39
CA ILE A 104 -13.71 -2.56 -7.95
C ILE A 104 -12.82 -3.75 -7.61
N SER A 105 -11.96 -3.57 -6.60
CA SER A 105 -11.12 -4.62 -6.04
C SER A 105 -11.55 -4.94 -4.61
N LEU A 106 -11.54 -6.23 -4.29
CA LEU A 106 -11.70 -6.78 -2.95
C LEU A 106 -10.37 -7.39 -2.52
N ASP A 107 -9.83 -6.94 -1.40
CA ASP A 107 -8.63 -7.49 -0.79
C ASP A 107 -8.98 -8.00 0.62
N THR A 108 -8.59 -9.25 0.87
CA THR A 108 -8.68 -9.93 2.16
C THR A 108 -7.29 -10.46 2.52
N ALA A 109 -7.16 -11.10 3.68
CA ALA A 109 -5.93 -11.77 4.06
C ALA A 109 -5.50 -12.88 3.08
N ASP A 110 -6.47 -13.63 2.53
CA ASP A 110 -6.23 -14.88 1.78
C ASP A 110 -6.84 -14.89 0.36
N PHE A 111 -7.50 -13.81 -0.03
CA PHE A 111 -8.14 -13.64 -1.33
C PHE A 111 -7.97 -12.20 -1.84
N THR A 112 -7.74 -12.08 -3.15
CA THR A 112 -7.75 -10.81 -3.87
C THR A 112 -8.42 -11.03 -5.22
N ALA A 113 -9.34 -10.14 -5.56
CA ALA A 113 -9.95 -10.12 -6.88
C ALA A 113 -10.37 -8.72 -7.28
N THR A 114 -10.59 -8.54 -8.58
CA THR A 114 -11.05 -7.30 -9.19
C THR A 114 -12.16 -7.61 -10.17
N TYR A 115 -13.27 -6.91 -10.01
CA TYR A 115 -14.36 -6.92 -10.96
C TYR A 115 -14.22 -5.74 -11.94
N VAL A 116 -14.44 -6.05 -13.22
CA VAL A 116 -14.55 -5.05 -14.28
C VAL A 116 -15.82 -5.33 -15.06
N ASN A 117 -16.64 -4.30 -15.22
CA ASN A 117 -17.81 -4.36 -16.09
C ASN A 117 -17.34 -4.28 -17.55
N LYS A 118 -17.25 -5.44 -18.21
CA LYS A 118 -16.89 -5.54 -19.63
C LYS A 118 -18.14 -5.38 -20.49
N ASP A 119 -17.97 -4.83 -21.69
CA ASP A 119 -19.07 -4.78 -22.66
C ASP A 119 -19.44 -6.17 -23.19
N ALA A 120 -20.45 -6.24 -24.06
CA ALA A 120 -20.93 -7.49 -24.65
C ALA A 120 -19.86 -8.25 -25.46
N ASP A 121 -18.86 -7.53 -25.97
CA ASP A 121 -17.74 -8.08 -26.75
C ASP A 121 -16.54 -8.44 -25.85
N GLY A 122 -16.65 -8.23 -24.54
CA GLY A 122 -15.62 -8.53 -23.55
C GLY A 122 -14.53 -7.47 -23.42
N ASN A 123 -14.74 -6.27 -23.98
CA ASN A 123 -13.78 -5.18 -23.90
C ASN A 123 -13.86 -4.47 -22.55
N PHE A 124 -12.71 -3.92 -22.14
CA PHE A 124 -12.60 -3.05 -20.98
C PHE A 124 -13.28 -1.70 -21.26
N PRO A 125 -13.81 -1.02 -20.23
CA PRO A 125 -14.28 0.36 -20.35
C PRO A 125 -13.25 1.27 -21.03
N GLU A 126 -13.66 2.05 -22.04
CA GLU A 126 -12.75 2.89 -22.84
C GLU A 126 -11.88 3.84 -22.01
N TRP A 127 -12.40 4.31 -20.87
CA TRP A 127 -11.68 5.24 -19.99
C TRP A 127 -10.42 4.64 -19.39
N ILE A 128 -10.33 3.31 -19.29
CA ILE A 128 -9.15 2.59 -18.81
C ILE A 128 -7.99 2.77 -19.78
N MET A 129 -8.27 2.70 -21.08
CA MET A 129 -7.25 2.85 -22.13
C MET A 129 -6.70 4.28 -22.23
N LYS A 130 -7.40 5.26 -21.65
CA LYS A 130 -7.02 6.68 -21.68
C LYS A 130 -6.12 7.09 -20.50
N GLN A 131 -5.74 6.15 -19.63
CA GLN A 131 -4.90 6.42 -18.45
C GLN A 131 -3.57 5.68 -18.53
N ASP A 132 -2.46 6.41 -18.33
CA ASP A 132 -1.08 5.87 -18.31
C ASP A 132 -0.73 5.04 -17.05
N ILE A 133 -1.73 4.67 -16.24
CA ILE A 133 -1.53 3.92 -14.99
C ILE A 133 -1.97 2.48 -15.21
N MET A 134 -1.14 1.65 -15.84
CA MET A 134 -1.45 0.24 -16.03
C MET A 134 -0.29 -0.67 -15.66
N ASP A 135 -0.50 -1.45 -14.60
CA ASP A 135 0.05 -2.80 -14.53
C ASP A 135 -1.10 -3.80 -14.31
N PHE A 136 -1.62 -4.33 -15.41
CA PHE A 136 -2.62 -5.40 -15.40
C PHE A 136 -1.99 -6.78 -15.13
N ALA A 137 -0.66 -6.90 -15.15
CA ALA A 137 0.02 -8.20 -15.17
C ALA A 137 -0.24 -9.05 -13.91
N HIS A 138 -0.79 -8.43 -12.86
CA HIS A 138 -1.06 -9.08 -11.58
C HIS A 138 -2.49 -8.89 -11.06
N ILE A 139 -3.41 -8.43 -11.91
CA ILE A 139 -4.83 -8.31 -11.53
C ILE A 139 -5.51 -9.67 -11.68
N LYS A 140 -6.08 -10.17 -10.58
CA LYS A 140 -6.96 -11.35 -10.61
C LYS A 140 -8.38 -10.91 -10.88
N PHE A 141 -8.91 -11.21 -12.06
CA PHE A 141 -10.30 -10.91 -12.38
C PHE A 141 -11.25 -11.95 -11.78
N SER A 142 -12.42 -11.51 -11.33
CA SER A 142 -13.49 -12.38 -10.84
C SER A 142 -14.86 -11.75 -11.10
N ASP A 143 -15.91 -12.56 -11.02
CA ASP A 143 -17.29 -12.11 -11.09
C ASP A 143 -17.82 -11.66 -9.73
N TYR A 144 -18.98 -11.00 -9.76
CA TYR A 144 -19.66 -10.53 -8.55
C TYR A 144 -19.99 -11.67 -7.58
N GLU A 145 -20.51 -12.79 -8.08
CA GLU A 145 -21.01 -13.89 -7.23
C GLU A 145 -19.87 -14.50 -6.40
N SER A 146 -18.73 -14.74 -7.04
CA SER A 146 -17.52 -15.23 -6.39
C SER A 146 -16.97 -14.25 -5.36
N MET A 147 -16.90 -12.96 -5.70
CA MET A 147 -16.41 -11.92 -4.79
C MET A 147 -17.35 -11.69 -3.61
N SER A 148 -18.66 -11.63 -3.85
CA SER A 148 -19.70 -11.47 -2.82
C SER A 148 -19.72 -12.67 -1.88
N LYS A 149 -19.56 -13.90 -2.40
CA LYS A 149 -19.41 -15.10 -1.57
C LYS A 149 -18.24 -14.97 -0.59
N VAL A 150 -17.07 -14.52 -1.06
CA VAL A 150 -15.90 -14.31 -0.21
C VAL A 150 -16.11 -13.15 0.76
N ALA A 151 -16.75 -12.06 0.33
CA ALA A 151 -17.01 -10.91 1.21
C ALA A 151 -17.95 -11.26 2.38
N ASN A 152 -18.92 -12.16 2.15
CA ASN A 152 -19.91 -12.57 3.16
C ASN A 152 -19.54 -13.84 3.93
N ASP A 153 -18.39 -14.45 3.64
CA ASP A 153 -17.87 -15.58 4.41
C ASP A 153 -17.38 -15.10 5.79
N SER A 154 -17.84 -15.74 6.87
CA SER A 154 -17.46 -15.36 8.23
C SER A 154 -15.98 -15.57 8.53
N ASP A 155 -15.33 -16.50 7.83
CA ASP A 155 -13.90 -16.79 7.97
C ASP A 155 -13.04 -15.85 7.12
N SER A 156 -13.66 -15.09 6.21
CA SER A 156 -12.99 -14.10 5.37
C SER A 156 -12.80 -12.77 6.12
N ILE A 157 -11.58 -12.26 6.10
CA ILE A 157 -11.23 -10.99 6.73
C ILE A 157 -10.88 -9.97 5.65
N ILE A 158 -11.84 -9.12 5.33
CA ILE A 158 -11.67 -8.02 4.37
C ILE A 158 -10.73 -6.98 4.96
N THR A 159 -9.60 -6.72 4.30
CA THR A 159 -8.63 -5.71 4.73
C THR A 159 -8.82 -4.39 4.00
N GLN A 160 -9.33 -4.43 2.77
CA GLN A 160 -9.53 -3.24 1.94
C GLN A 160 -10.54 -3.50 0.81
N VAL A 161 -11.31 -2.48 0.46
CA VAL A 161 -12.08 -2.42 -0.78
C VAL A 161 -11.70 -1.14 -1.51
N ALA A 162 -11.40 -1.25 -2.81
CA ALA A 162 -10.93 -0.13 -3.60
C ALA A 162 -11.74 0.02 -4.89
N ILE A 163 -12.12 1.25 -5.23
CA ILE A 163 -12.67 1.59 -6.55
C ILE A 163 -11.62 2.34 -7.34
N ARG A 164 -11.33 1.88 -8.56
CA ARG A 164 -10.54 2.64 -9.52
C ARG A 164 -11.46 3.46 -10.41
N ASN A 165 -11.14 4.75 -10.51
CA ASN A 165 -11.95 5.76 -11.16
C ASN A 165 -11.23 6.39 -12.37
N PRO A 166 -11.99 6.94 -13.33
CA PRO A 166 -11.55 8.07 -14.13
C PRO A 166 -11.01 9.22 -13.25
N ASN A 167 -9.92 9.86 -13.68
CA ASN A 167 -9.27 10.97 -12.93
C ASN A 167 -10.24 12.10 -12.59
N ASP A 168 -11.14 12.43 -13.51
CA ASP A 168 -12.10 13.53 -13.41
C ASP A 168 -13.22 13.28 -12.38
N ILE A 169 -13.49 12.01 -12.03
CA ILE A 169 -14.52 11.67 -11.05
C ILE A 169 -13.96 11.14 -9.72
N ALA A 170 -12.68 10.79 -9.66
CA ALA A 170 -12.08 10.11 -8.52
C ALA A 170 -12.31 10.85 -7.20
N ALA A 171 -12.06 12.16 -7.17
CA ALA A 171 -12.30 13.00 -5.99
C ALA A 171 -13.77 13.01 -5.55
N LYS A 172 -14.71 13.00 -6.50
CA LYS A 172 -16.16 12.96 -6.22
C LYS A 172 -16.57 11.60 -5.63
N THR A 173 -16.07 10.50 -6.19
CA THR A 173 -16.30 9.15 -5.64
C THR A 173 -15.72 9.03 -4.23
N THR A 174 -14.48 9.51 -4.01
CA THR A 174 -13.86 9.53 -2.68
C THR A 174 -14.69 10.33 -1.68
N GLN A 175 -15.14 11.53 -2.05
CA GLN A 175 -15.97 12.37 -1.17
C GLN A 175 -17.31 11.70 -0.82
N TYR A 176 -17.94 11.01 -1.79
CA TYR A 176 -19.18 10.27 -1.55
C TYR A 176 -18.99 9.20 -0.48
N PHE A 177 -17.98 8.33 -0.62
CA PHE A 177 -17.71 7.29 0.37
C PHE A 177 -17.19 7.84 1.71
N SER A 178 -16.42 8.93 1.70
CA SER A 178 -16.00 9.62 2.92
C SER A 178 -17.19 10.10 3.74
N ASN A 179 -18.23 10.62 3.08
CA ASN A 179 -19.47 11.03 3.74
C ASN A 179 -20.29 9.82 4.21
N LEU A 180 -20.41 8.78 3.38
CA LEU A 180 -21.20 7.59 3.68
C LEU A 180 -20.62 6.79 4.86
N TYR A 181 -19.30 6.70 4.94
CA TYR A 181 -18.57 5.92 5.95
C TYR A 181 -17.95 6.76 7.05
N LYS A 182 -18.40 8.01 7.18
CA LYS A 182 -17.94 8.92 8.21
C LYS A 182 -17.96 8.24 9.58
N ASP A 183 -16.85 8.39 10.30
CA ASP A 183 -16.63 7.83 11.65
C ASP A 183 -16.64 6.30 11.75
N LYS A 184 -16.76 5.57 10.62
CA LYS A 184 -16.75 4.09 10.58
C LYS A 184 -15.55 3.50 9.86
N TYR A 185 -15.09 4.15 8.79
CA TYR A 185 -13.96 3.70 7.97
C TYR A 185 -13.12 4.89 7.51
N SER A 186 -11.86 4.63 7.20
CA SER A 186 -10.97 5.62 6.60
C SER A 186 -11.04 5.53 5.08
N VAL A 187 -11.33 6.64 4.41
CA VAL A 187 -11.47 6.70 2.95
C VAL A 187 -10.42 7.64 2.36
N TYR A 188 -9.62 7.16 1.41
CA TYR A 188 -8.52 7.92 0.81
C TYR A 188 -8.58 7.93 -0.71
N LEU A 189 -8.16 9.06 -1.31
CA LEU A 189 -7.84 9.14 -2.73
C LEU A 189 -6.34 8.85 -2.89
N THR A 190 -6.00 7.70 -3.47
CA THR A 190 -4.61 7.26 -3.70
C THR A 190 -4.30 7.23 -5.20
N ASN A 191 -3.07 7.61 -5.58
CA ASN A 191 -2.61 7.71 -6.97
C ASN A 191 -3.56 8.47 -7.91
N ARG A 192 -4.33 9.43 -7.38
CA ARG A 192 -5.33 10.27 -8.09
C ARG A 192 -6.56 9.54 -8.65
N ILE A 193 -6.57 8.21 -8.66
CA ILE A 193 -7.64 7.40 -9.29
C ILE A 193 -8.30 6.38 -8.37
N TYR A 194 -7.65 5.97 -7.28
CA TYR A 194 -8.18 4.94 -6.38
C TYR A 194 -8.90 5.58 -5.20
N THR A 195 -10.15 5.18 -5.00
CA THR A 195 -10.88 5.42 -3.76
C THR A 195 -10.73 4.18 -2.89
N ASP A 196 -9.86 4.25 -1.90
CA ASP A 196 -9.56 3.16 -0.98
C ASP A 196 -10.39 3.31 0.30
N VAL A 197 -11.16 2.29 0.65
CA VAL A 197 -11.81 2.18 1.96
C VAL A 197 -11.01 1.20 2.81
N ASN A 198 -10.59 1.66 3.98
CA ASN A 198 -9.77 0.94 4.94
C ASN A 198 -10.45 0.99 6.33
N PRO A 199 -10.13 0.06 7.24
CA PRO A 199 -10.67 0.09 8.60
C PRO A 199 -10.36 1.43 9.29
N LEU A 200 -11.26 1.88 10.19
CA LEU A 200 -11.09 3.19 10.84
C LEU A 200 -9.76 3.28 11.58
N GLY A 201 -9.06 4.39 11.38
CA GLY A 201 -7.78 4.64 12.04
C GLY A 201 -6.62 3.80 11.48
N ILE A 202 -6.84 2.97 10.46
CA ILE A 202 -5.73 2.32 9.75
C ILE A 202 -5.05 3.33 8.82
N SER A 203 -3.72 3.39 8.96
CA SER A 203 -2.80 4.14 8.11
C SER A 203 -1.43 3.46 8.16
N LYS A 204 -0.53 3.80 7.23
CA LYS A 204 0.83 3.24 7.20
C LYS A 204 1.57 3.47 8.52
N TRP A 205 1.35 4.61 9.17
CA TRP A 205 1.90 4.92 10.48
C TRP A 205 1.27 4.07 11.59
N ASN A 206 -0.06 3.97 11.62
CA ASN A 206 -0.75 3.19 12.65
C ASN A 206 -0.46 1.70 12.52
N GLY A 207 -0.35 1.16 11.29
CA GLY A 207 0.11 -0.20 11.03
C GLY A 207 1.54 -0.44 11.54
N LEU A 208 2.45 0.52 11.33
CA LEU A 208 3.80 0.44 11.88
C LEU A 208 3.82 0.49 13.41
N LYS A 209 2.95 1.29 14.05
CA LYS A 209 2.81 1.30 15.51
C LYS A 209 2.32 -0.03 16.06
N GLU A 210 1.31 -0.65 15.44
CA GLU A 210 0.84 -1.97 15.86
C GLU A 210 1.91 -3.05 15.62
N PHE A 211 2.65 -2.98 14.51
CA PHE A 211 3.84 -3.82 14.30
C PHE A 211 4.85 -3.67 15.46
N MET A 212 5.26 -2.45 15.80
CA MET A 212 6.22 -2.24 16.89
C MET A 212 5.71 -2.78 18.23
N LYS A 213 4.41 -2.67 18.49
CA LYS A 213 3.77 -3.20 19.70
C LYS A 213 3.79 -4.73 19.72
N ILE A 214 3.38 -5.38 18.63
CA ILE A 214 3.36 -6.86 18.50
C ILE A 214 4.76 -7.44 18.70
N TYR A 215 5.76 -6.83 18.06
CA TYR A 215 7.16 -7.28 18.11
C TYR A 215 7.97 -6.69 19.28
N LYS A 216 7.31 -5.95 20.19
CA LYS A 216 7.90 -5.35 21.40
C LYS A 216 9.11 -4.43 21.12
N LEU A 217 9.05 -3.67 20.03
CA LEU A 217 10.08 -2.74 19.54
C LEU A 217 9.85 -1.30 20.04
N GLN A 218 9.95 -1.10 21.35
CA GLN A 218 9.59 0.18 21.98
C GLN A 218 10.70 1.25 21.91
N ASP A 219 11.97 0.83 21.90
CA ASP A 219 13.12 1.72 21.73
C ASP A 219 13.77 1.51 20.36
N CYS A 220 13.17 2.13 19.35
CA CYS A 220 13.68 2.11 17.98
C CYS A 220 13.74 3.51 17.35
N THR A 221 14.67 3.67 16.41
CA THR A 221 14.73 4.83 15.52
C THR A 221 14.08 4.44 14.20
N ILE A 222 13.13 5.25 13.75
CA ILE A 222 12.32 4.98 12.56
C ILE A 222 12.80 5.88 11.42
N TYR A 223 13.15 5.24 10.32
CA TYR A 223 13.46 5.87 9.04
C TYR A 223 12.34 5.49 8.07
N ALA A 224 11.65 6.48 7.50
CA ALA A 224 10.54 6.26 6.58
C ALA A 224 10.85 6.83 5.21
N PHE A 225 10.46 6.13 4.14
CA PHE A 225 10.62 6.54 2.75
C PHE A 225 9.25 6.48 2.06
N GLY A 226 8.87 7.54 1.35
CA GLY A 226 7.56 7.63 0.71
C GLY A 226 7.45 8.74 -0.33
N ASP A 227 6.34 8.77 -1.05
CA ASP A 227 6.14 9.71 -2.16
C ASP A 227 4.76 10.39 -2.18
N SER A 228 3.74 9.81 -1.56
CA SER A 228 2.35 10.18 -1.80
C SER A 228 1.56 10.45 -0.52
N SER A 229 0.29 10.83 -0.67
CA SER A 229 -0.55 11.34 0.43
C SER A 229 -0.73 10.33 1.58
N ASN A 230 -0.74 9.02 1.29
CA ASN A 230 -0.81 7.98 2.32
C ASN A 230 0.52 7.76 3.06
N ASP A 231 1.61 8.43 2.65
CA ASP A 231 2.91 8.44 3.34
C ASP A 231 3.09 9.65 4.27
N VAL A 232 2.29 10.72 4.10
CA VAL A 232 2.44 11.98 4.87
C VAL A 232 2.51 11.72 6.37
N GLU A 233 1.60 10.91 6.91
CA GLU A 233 1.56 10.63 8.35
C GLU A 233 2.82 9.90 8.83
N ILE A 234 3.32 8.91 8.09
CA ILE A 234 4.52 8.16 8.49
C ILE A 234 5.79 8.99 8.30
N LEU A 235 5.89 9.80 7.26
CA LEU A 235 7.02 10.71 7.03
C LEU A 235 7.11 11.77 8.12
N GLN A 236 5.97 12.32 8.54
CA GLN A 236 5.90 13.35 9.59
C GLN A 236 6.25 12.79 10.98
N ASN A 237 5.84 11.57 11.29
CA ASN A 237 5.98 10.99 12.63
C ASN A 237 7.23 10.11 12.81
N ALA A 238 7.88 9.69 11.73
CA ALA A 238 9.17 9.00 11.81
C ALA A 238 10.25 9.90 12.42
N HIS A 239 11.31 9.31 12.96
CA HIS A 239 12.45 10.10 13.44
C HIS A 239 13.17 10.79 12.27
N PHE A 240 13.19 10.12 11.12
CA PHE A 240 13.69 10.64 9.86
C PHE A 240 12.74 10.21 8.72
N GLY A 241 12.03 11.17 8.13
CA GLY A 241 11.19 10.95 6.95
C GLY A 241 11.90 11.41 5.69
N PHE A 242 11.95 10.59 4.66
CA PHE A 242 12.55 10.89 3.36
C PHE A 242 11.49 10.86 2.27
N ALA A 243 11.21 12.02 1.68
CA ALA A 243 10.36 12.10 0.50
C ALA A 243 11.20 11.85 -0.76
N MET A 244 10.65 11.10 -1.72
CA MET A 244 11.29 10.93 -3.03
C MET A 244 11.24 12.22 -3.86
N GLU A 245 12.13 12.40 -4.83
CA GLU A 245 12.11 13.59 -5.72
C GLU A 245 10.79 13.73 -6.49
N ASN A 246 10.22 12.60 -6.90
CA ASN A 246 8.92 12.50 -7.57
C ASN A 246 7.73 12.63 -6.61
N ALA A 247 7.97 12.81 -5.30
CA ALA A 247 6.92 12.88 -4.32
C ALA A 247 6.02 14.10 -4.54
N THR A 248 4.78 13.93 -4.09
CA THR A 248 3.79 15.00 -3.93
C THR A 248 4.29 16.10 -3.00
N GLU A 249 3.82 17.34 -3.23
CA GLU A 249 4.30 18.51 -2.48
C GLU A 249 3.97 18.43 -0.98
N ASP A 250 2.83 17.84 -0.61
CA ASP A 250 2.45 17.58 0.77
C ASP A 250 3.36 16.55 1.44
N ALA A 251 3.76 15.49 0.74
CA ALA A 251 4.75 14.53 1.26
C ALA A 251 6.14 15.17 1.46
N LYS A 252 6.59 15.99 0.52
CA LYS A 252 7.87 16.73 0.65
C LYS A 252 7.85 17.73 1.80
N ALA A 253 6.72 18.43 2.00
CA ALA A 253 6.58 19.47 3.02
C ALA A 253 6.72 18.95 4.46
N VAL A 254 6.41 17.67 4.72
CA VAL A 254 6.50 17.06 6.05
C VAL A 254 7.76 16.21 6.26
N ALA A 255 8.50 15.90 5.20
CA ALA A 255 9.69 15.07 5.27
C ALA A 255 10.89 15.84 5.87
N THR A 256 11.79 15.09 6.52
CA THR A 256 13.07 15.61 7.02
C THR A 256 13.98 16.03 5.87
N GLU A 257 13.99 15.26 4.79
CA GLU A 257 14.83 15.49 3.61
C GLU A 257 14.10 14.98 2.37
N THR A 258 14.23 15.69 1.24
CA THR A 258 13.88 15.15 -0.08
C THR A 258 15.12 14.50 -0.70
N ILE A 259 15.01 13.23 -1.09
CA ILE A 259 16.10 12.48 -1.74
C ILE A 259 15.84 12.32 -3.23
N GLY A 260 16.80 11.75 -3.98
CA GLY A 260 16.70 11.61 -5.44
C GLY A 260 15.53 10.75 -5.92
N HIS A 261 15.25 10.84 -7.22
CA HIS A 261 14.17 10.13 -7.91
C HIS A 261 14.17 8.60 -7.66
N TYR A 262 12.99 7.99 -7.59
CA TYR A 262 12.82 6.55 -7.32
C TYR A 262 13.54 5.62 -8.31
N ASN A 263 13.78 6.06 -9.55
CA ASN A 263 14.58 5.33 -10.55
C ASN A 263 16.11 5.42 -10.37
N SER A 264 16.62 6.23 -9.43
CA SER A 264 18.06 6.53 -9.32
C SER A 264 18.83 5.66 -8.33
N GLY A 265 18.15 4.84 -7.52
CA GLY A 265 18.76 4.12 -6.40
C GLY A 265 19.01 4.98 -5.16
N ALA A 266 18.39 6.17 -5.08
CA ALA A 266 18.53 7.11 -3.97
C ALA A 266 18.31 6.49 -2.58
N ILE A 267 17.33 5.57 -2.45
CA ILE A 267 17.07 4.86 -1.18
C ILE A 267 18.32 4.07 -0.76
N GLY A 268 18.90 3.27 -1.65
CA GLY A 268 20.10 2.49 -1.33
C GLY A 268 21.29 3.37 -0.94
N ILE A 269 21.49 4.51 -1.60
CA ILE A 269 22.53 5.48 -1.26
C ILE A 269 22.28 6.06 0.15
N LYS A 270 21.05 6.49 0.43
CA LYS A 270 20.68 7.04 1.74
C LYS A 270 20.81 6.01 2.86
N LEU A 271 20.44 4.76 2.62
CA LEU A 271 20.64 3.66 3.58
C LEU A 271 22.13 3.49 3.92
N GLU A 272 23.00 3.47 2.90
CA GLU A 272 24.46 3.39 3.09
C GLU A 272 25.02 4.56 3.90
N GLU A 273 24.55 5.78 3.66
CA GLU A 273 24.91 6.96 4.46
C GLU A 273 24.52 6.77 5.93
N ILE A 274 23.26 6.39 6.17
CA ILE A 274 22.72 6.19 7.52
C ILE A 274 23.53 5.13 8.28
N ILE A 275 23.81 3.97 7.68
CA ILE A 275 24.49 2.87 8.36
C ILE A 275 25.99 3.10 8.56
N ARG A 276 26.63 4.00 7.80
CA ARG A 276 28.04 4.39 8.00
C ARG A 276 28.23 5.38 9.13
N SER A 277 27.26 6.26 9.35
CA SER A 277 27.26 7.24 10.44
C SER A 277 26.84 6.66 11.80
N SER A 278 26.76 5.33 11.91
CA SER A 278 26.17 4.58 13.03
C SER A 278 27.14 3.57 13.63
#